data_AF-A0A9E6AC04-F1
#
_entry.id   AF-A0A9E6AC04-F1
#
_cell.length_a   1.000
_cell.length_b   1.000
_cell.length_c   1.000
_cell.angle_alpha   90.00
_cell.angle_beta   90.00
_cell.angle_gamma   90.00
#
_symmetry.space_group_name_H-M   'P 1'
#
loop_
_entity.id
_entity.type
_entity.pdbx_description
1 polymer ?
#
loop_
_entity_poly.entity_id
_entity_poly.type
_entity_poly.pdbx_seq_one_letter_code
_entity_poly.pdbx_strand_id
1 'polypeptide(L)' 'MLTVQLTPAIATVIFVLACLSGYQYRRVWKAEGPRWQLWVFGIFTAAALLFLGFVPLEKGA' A
#
# COMPACT_ATOMS: atom_id res chain seq x y z
N MET A 1 -10.80 13.87 -21.05
CA MET A 1 -9.86 13.71 -19.93
C MET A 1 -10.36 12.55 -19.07
N LEU A 2 -9.66 11.41 -19.02
CA LEU A 2 -10.02 10.30 -18.12
C LEU A 2 -9.52 10.67 -16.72
N THR A 3 -10.43 10.92 -15.78
CA THR A 3 -10.09 11.16 -14.38
C THR A 3 -9.97 9.82 -13.65
N VAL A 4 -8.76 9.46 -13.24
CA VAL A 4 -8.55 8.29 -12.37
C VAL A 4 -8.96 8.69 -10.95
N GLN A 5 -9.93 7.97 -10.39
CA GLN A 5 -10.43 8.16 -9.03
C GLN A 5 -10.49 6.82 -8.30
N LEU A 6 -10.28 6.84 -6.99
CA LEU A 6 -10.42 5.69 -6.11
C LEU A 6 -11.80 5.68 -5.48
N THR A 7 -12.54 4.58 -5.61
CA THR A 7 -13.74 4.37 -4.78
C THR A 7 -13.31 4.18 -3.32
N PRO A 8 -14.16 4.54 -2.33
CA PRO A 8 -13.86 4.34 -0.91
C PRO A 8 -13.53 2.88 -0.57
N ALA A 9 -14.22 1.93 -1.21
CA ALA A 9 -13.99 0.50 -1.02
C ALA A 9 -12.59 0.09 -1.52
N ILE A 10 -12.18 0.51 -2.72
CA ILE A 10 -10.87 0.19 -3.27
C ILE A 10 -9.76 0.86 -2.45
N ALA A 11 -9.92 2.12 -2.06
CA ALA A 11 -8.97 2.82 -1.22
C ALA A 11 -8.75 2.10 0.12
N THR A 12 -9.82 1.59 0.73
CA THR A 12 -9.75 0.82 1.98
C THR A 12 -8.97 -0.48 1.79
N VAL A 13 -9.23 -1.21 0.70
CA VAL A 13 -8.48 -2.44 0.39
C VAL A 13 -6.99 -2.15 0.20
N ILE A 14 -6.63 -1.10 -0.55
CA ILE A 14 -5.23 -0.69 -0.74
C ILE A 14 -4.58 -0.34 0.60
N PHE A 15 -5.30 0.39 1.47
CA PHE A 15 -4.81 0.76 2.79
C PHE A 15 -4.54 -0.47 3.67
N VAL A 16 -5.48 -1.43 3.73
CA VAL A 16 -5.29 -2.67 4.48
C VAL A 16 -4.10 -3.47 3.96
N LEU A 17 -3.95 -3.56 2.63
CA LEU A 17 -2.79 -4.24 2.02
C LEU A 17 -1.48 -3.55 2.38
N ALA A 18 -1.44 -2.21 2.37
CA ALA A 18 -0.27 -1.44 2.80
C ALA A 18 0.08 -1.69 4.27
N CYS A 19 -0.91 -1.80 5.16
CA CYS A 19 -0.68 -2.16 6.56
C CYS A 19 -0.12 -3.58 6.71
N LEU A 20 -0.69 -4.55 5.98
CA LEU A 20 -0.23 -5.95 6.00
C LEU A 20 1.21 -6.08 5.47
N SER A 21 1.53 -5.42 4.35
CA SER A 21 2.89 -5.42 3.80
C SER A 21 3.88 -4.75 4.76
N GLY A 22 3.50 -3.63 5.39
CA GLY A 22 4.32 -2.96 6.41
C GLY A 22 4.58 -3.86 7.64
N TYR A 23 3.57 -4.59 8.10
CA TYR A 23 3.74 -5.60 9.16
C TYR A 23 4.75 -6.68 8.75
N GLN A 24 4.61 -7.22 7.53
CA GLN A 24 5.51 -8.26 7.04
C GLN A 24 6.94 -7.77 6.86
N TYR A 25 7.13 -6.54 6.38
CA TYR A 25 8.44 -5.89 6.34
C TYR A 25 9.10 -5.90 7.73
N ARG A 26 8.37 -5.44 8.75
CA ARG A 26 8.88 -5.40 10.13
C ARG A 26 9.15 -6.78 10.68
N ARG A 27 8.32 -7.78 10.34
CA ARG A 27 8.51 -9.18 10.75
C ARG A 27 9.80 -9.75 10.16
N VAL A 28 10.02 -9.59 8.85
CA VAL A 28 11.23 -10.05 8.16
C VAL A 28 12.47 -9.35 8.70
N TRP A 29 12.39 -8.03 8.91
CA TRP A 29 13.53 -7.25 9.42
C TRP A 29 13.96 -7.73 10.81
N LYS A 30 13.00 -7.93 11.72
CA LYS A 30 13.28 -8.43 13.07
C LYS A 30 13.76 -9.89 13.10
N ALA A 31 13.38 -10.69 12.11
CA ALA A 31 13.83 -12.07 11.98
C ALA A 31 15.18 -12.19 11.23
N GLU A 32 15.82 -11.06 10.87
CA GLU A 32 17.02 -11.02 10.02
C GLU A 32 16.87 -11.87 8.74
N GLY A 33 15.64 -11.91 8.20
CA GLY A 33 15.28 -12.73 7.06
C GLY A 33 15.89 -12.23 5.74
N PRO A 34 15.58 -12.90 4.62
CA PRO A 34 16.17 -12.58 3.32
C PRO A 34 15.94 -11.11 2.94
N ARG A 35 17.03 -10.38 2.65
CA ARG A 35 16.99 -8.93 2.37
C ARG A 35 16.11 -8.56 1.18
N TRP A 36 15.92 -9.46 0.21
CA TRP A 36 15.04 -9.23 -0.93
C TRP A 36 13.57 -9.10 -0.52
N GLN A 37 13.13 -9.79 0.55
CA GLN A 37 11.75 -9.69 1.05
C GLN A 37 11.47 -8.31 1.64
N LEU A 38 12.46 -7.68 2.26
CA LEU A 38 12.35 -6.29 2.73
C LEU A 38 12.06 -5.36 1.55
N TRP A 39 12.81 -5.48 0.46
CA TRP A 39 12.56 -4.67 -0.74
C TRP A 39 11.17 -4.90 -1.32
N VAL A 40 10.73 -6.16 -1.44
CA VAL A 40 9.39 -6.47 -1.94
C VAL A 40 8.31 -5.81 -1.08
N PHE A 41 8.29 -6.08 0.22
CA PHE A 41 7.26 -5.51 1.10
C PHE A 41 7.36 -3.99 1.21
N GLY A 42 8.57 -3.43 1.22
CA GLY A 42 8.81 -1.99 1.27
C GLY A 42 8.31 -1.27 0.02
N ILE A 43 8.66 -1.77 -1.17
CA ILE A 43 8.25 -1.20 -2.46
C ILE A 43 6.73 -1.29 -2.63
N PHE A 44 6.12 -2.43 -2.30
CA PHE A 44 4.66 -2.58 -2.37
C PHE A 44 3.95 -1.60 -1.42
N THR A 45 4.43 -1.45 -0.19
CA THR A 45 3.86 -0.49 0.78
C THR A 45 4.02 0.94 0.27
N ALA A 46 5.21 1.31 -0.21
CA ALA A 46 5.48 2.64 -0.74
C ALA A 46 4.57 2.97 -1.94
N ALA A 47 4.43 2.04 -2.90
CA ALA A 47 3.56 2.20 -4.04
C ALA A 47 2.08 2.37 -3.64
N ALA A 48 1.60 1.56 -2.70
CA ALA A 48 0.23 1.66 -2.19
C ALA A 48 -0.05 3.02 -1.52
N LEU A 49 0.88 3.50 -0.69
CA LEU A 49 0.76 4.80 -0.02
C LEU A 49 0.87 5.98 -0.99
N LEU A 50 1.73 5.89 -2.01
CA LEU A 50 1.78 6.88 -3.07
C LEU A 50 0.45 6.93 -3.83
N PHE A 51 -0.13 5.79 -4.15
CA PHE A 51 -1.42 5.74 -4.83
C PHE A 51 -2.53 6.38 -3.99
N LEU A 52 -2.62 6.03 -2.71
CA LEU A 52 -3.59 6.64 -1.79
C LEU A 52 -3.36 8.13 -1.55
N GLY A 53 -2.11 8.59 -1.55
CA GLY A 53 -1.77 9.98 -1.30
C GLY A 53 -1.99 10.91 -2.50
N PHE A 54 -1.90 10.38 -3.73
CA PHE A 54 -1.93 11.19 -4.95
C PHE A 54 -3.14 10.95 -5.86
N VAL A 55 -3.87 9.84 -5.70
CA VAL A 55 -5.07 9.58 -6.49
C VAL A 55 -6.31 10.09 -5.75
N PRO A 56 -7.12 10.97 -6.37
CA PRO A 56 -8.30 11.53 -5.72
C PRO A 56 -9.33 10.44 -5.37
N LEU A 57 -9.96 10.60 -4.22
CA LEU A 57 -11.11 9.77 -3.83
C LEU A 57 -12.36 10.25 -4.55
N GLU A 58 -13.13 9.28 -5.04
CA GLU A 58 -14.48 9.53 -5.52
C GLU A 58 -15.34 10.03 -4.35
N LYS A 59 -16.15 11.06 -4.60
CA LYS A 59 -17.14 11.52 -3.62
C LYS A 59 -18.14 10.39 -3.42
N GLY A 60 -18.18 9.82 -2.22
CA GLY A 60 -19.30 8.99 -1.80
C GLY A 60 -20.60 9.79 -1.97
N ALA A 61 -21.62 9.14 -2.55
CA ALA A 61 -22.94 9.72 -2.76
C ALA A 61 -23.55 10.25 -1.45
#